data_AF-A0A5J5LBV0-F1
#
_entry.id   AF-A0A5J5LBV0-F1
#
_cell.length_a   1.000
_cell.length_b   1.000
_cell.length_c   1.000
_cell.angle_alpha   90.00
_cell.angle_beta   90.00
_cell.angle_gamma   90.00
#
_symmetry.space_group_name_H-M   'P 1'
#
loop_
_entity.id
_entity.type
_entity.pdbx_description
1 polymer ?
#
loop_
_entity_poly.entity_id
_entity_poly.type
_entity_poly.pdbx_seq_one_letter_code
_entity_poly.pdbx_strand_id
1 'polypeptide(L)'
;MTDNDIHDGSSDRSVAPDGGTATDAARKHQNTNYLDEEVNLLNPSTAYMRDHLRIVWSGFIVWALIVFGPVTLTAIAPETMTSITVPPGFPLHYFTVALGGPTGALLLAFWYARKRDALDEKYGIDHSGVGTDTASDSGERGEAAATDGGVEQ
;
A
#
# COMPACT_ATOMS: atom_id res chain seq x y z
N MET A 1 -10.86 -41.16 -69.35
CA MET A 1 -11.57 -40.04 -68.72
C MET A 1 -12.15 -40.56 -67.41
N THR A 2 -11.53 -40.21 -66.29
CA THR A 2 -12.13 -39.43 -65.19
C THR A 2 -11.08 -39.37 -64.09
N ASP A 3 -10.38 -38.22 -64.01
CA ASP A 3 -9.62 -37.81 -62.84
C ASP A 3 -10.60 -37.22 -61.80
N ASN A 4 -10.39 -37.51 -60.52
CA ASN A 4 -10.37 -36.46 -59.49
C ASN A 4 -9.84 -37.03 -58.16
N ASP A 5 -8.60 -36.70 -57.85
CA ASP A 5 -8.06 -36.68 -56.48
C ASP A 5 -8.81 -35.62 -55.67
N ILE A 6 -9.43 -36.01 -54.55
CA ILE A 6 -9.86 -35.07 -53.51
C ILE A 6 -9.44 -35.65 -52.15
N HIS A 7 -8.55 -34.91 -51.51
CA HIS A 7 -7.93 -35.12 -50.21
C HIS A 7 -8.91 -35.55 -49.11
N ASP A 8 -8.67 -36.72 -48.49
CA ASP A 8 -9.19 -37.07 -47.17
C ASP A 8 -8.36 -36.36 -46.09
N GLY A 9 -8.60 -35.05 -45.97
CA GLY A 9 -8.20 -34.27 -44.82
C GLY A 9 -9.27 -34.40 -43.75
N SER A 10 -9.28 -35.52 -43.03
CA SER A 10 -10.09 -35.68 -41.82
C SER A 10 -9.78 -34.49 -40.88
N SER A 11 -10.79 -33.64 -40.77
CA SER A 11 -10.74 -32.38 -40.05
C SER A 11 -10.75 -32.69 -38.57
N ASP A 12 -9.55 -32.67 -37.98
CA ASP A 12 -9.35 -32.58 -36.54
C ASP A 12 -10.01 -31.28 -36.07
N ARG A 13 -11.27 -31.41 -35.65
CA ARG A 13 -12.12 -30.31 -35.22
C ARG A 13 -11.65 -29.92 -33.82
N SER A 14 -10.50 -29.24 -33.77
CA SER A 14 -9.98 -28.60 -32.57
C SER A 14 -11.04 -27.61 -32.07
N VAL A 15 -11.74 -28.01 -31.03
CA VAL A 15 -12.71 -27.16 -30.32
C VAL A 15 -11.87 -26.13 -29.57
N ALA A 16 -11.63 -24.99 -30.19
CA ALA A 16 -10.99 -23.86 -29.54
C ALA A 16 -11.92 -23.35 -28.42
N PRO A 17 -11.45 -23.27 -27.16
CA PRO A 17 -12.24 -22.65 -26.10
C PRO A 17 -12.43 -21.17 -26.44
N ASP A 18 -13.68 -20.70 -26.42
CA ASP A 18 -14.10 -19.38 -26.89
C ASP A 18 -13.66 -18.20 -26.01
N GLY A 19 -12.67 -18.40 -25.13
CA GLY A 19 -11.91 -17.35 -24.43
C GLY A 19 -12.75 -16.24 -23.79
N GLY A 20 -14.01 -16.52 -23.47
CA GLY A 20 -14.95 -15.54 -22.94
C GLY A 20 -14.69 -15.27 -21.46
N THR A 21 -14.58 -13.98 -21.12
CA THR A 21 -14.49 -13.36 -19.77
C THR A 21 -13.11 -12.99 -19.20
N ALA A 22 -12.05 -12.97 -20.00
CA ALA A 22 -10.89 -12.14 -19.63
C ALA A 22 -11.28 -10.66 -19.79
N THR A 23 -11.62 -10.01 -18.67
CA THR A 23 -11.82 -8.55 -18.62
C THR A 23 -10.65 -7.84 -19.32
N ASP A 24 -10.90 -6.73 -20.03
CA ASP A 24 -9.85 -6.00 -20.78
C ASP A 24 -8.59 -5.70 -19.95
N ALA A 25 -8.74 -5.58 -18.63
CA ALA A 25 -7.65 -5.42 -17.69
C ALA A 25 -6.70 -6.64 -17.63
N ALA A 26 -7.24 -7.87 -17.68
CA ALA A 26 -6.45 -9.10 -17.69
C ALA A 26 -5.70 -9.31 -19.01
N ARG A 27 -6.31 -8.93 -20.15
CA ARG A 27 -5.65 -8.96 -21.47
C ARG A 27 -4.51 -7.94 -21.56
N LYS A 28 -4.69 -6.74 -20.96
CA LYS A 28 -3.65 -5.70 -20.91
C LYS A 28 -2.45 -6.14 -20.06
N HIS A 29 -2.70 -6.80 -18.93
CA HIS A 29 -1.65 -7.34 -18.05
C HIS A 29 -0.75 -8.39 -18.74
N GLN A 30 -1.30 -9.19 -19.65
CA GLN A 30 -0.53 -10.20 -20.41
C GLN A 30 0.38 -9.61 -21.50
N ASN A 31 0.10 -8.38 -21.95
CA ASN A 31 0.88 -7.69 -22.99
C ASN A 31 1.77 -6.57 -22.44
N THR A 32 1.72 -6.27 -21.15
CA THR A 32 2.53 -5.23 -20.54
C THR A 32 3.93 -5.76 -20.22
N ASN A 33 4.93 -5.22 -20.92
CA ASN A 33 6.33 -5.43 -20.56
C ASN A 33 6.66 -4.56 -19.33
N TYR A 34 6.69 -5.16 -18.14
CA TYR A 34 6.97 -4.48 -16.87
C TYR A 34 8.36 -3.84 -16.77
N LEU A 35 9.26 -4.12 -17.73
CA LEU A 35 10.58 -3.50 -17.80
C LEU A 35 10.59 -2.19 -18.62
N ASP A 36 9.63 -2.00 -19.53
CA ASP A 36 9.55 -0.83 -20.41
C ASP A 36 8.36 0.10 -20.09
N GLU A 37 7.31 -0.40 -19.40
CA GLU A 37 6.11 0.41 -19.13
C GLU A 37 6.24 1.21 -17.83
N GLU A 38 6.19 2.54 -17.94
CA GLU A 38 6.24 3.47 -16.81
C GLU A 38 5.09 3.18 -15.83
N VAL A 39 5.43 2.60 -14.68
CA VAL A 39 4.45 2.30 -13.63
C VAL A 39 4.05 3.59 -12.95
N ASN A 40 2.84 4.09 -13.27
CA ASN A 40 2.29 5.26 -12.61
C ASN A 40 1.94 4.94 -11.14
N LEU A 41 2.78 5.40 -10.21
CA LEU A 41 2.62 5.19 -8.77
C LEU A 41 1.32 5.82 -8.22
N LEU A 42 0.81 6.86 -8.87
CA LEU A 42 -0.42 7.56 -8.46
C LEU A 42 -1.69 6.93 -9.05
N ASN A 43 -1.55 6.07 -10.08
CA ASN A 43 -2.66 5.31 -10.66
C ASN A 43 -2.22 3.89 -11.03
N PRO A 44 -2.07 3.00 -10.03
CA PRO A 44 -1.61 1.65 -10.28
C PRO A 44 -2.66 0.84 -11.04
N SER A 45 -2.20 -0.01 -11.96
CA SER A 45 -3.06 -0.83 -12.82
C SER A 45 -3.73 -2.00 -12.09
N THR A 46 -3.17 -2.45 -10.96
CA THR A 46 -3.71 -3.58 -10.18
C THR A 46 -4.79 -3.12 -9.20
N ALA A 47 -5.81 -3.95 -8.99
CA ALA A 47 -6.90 -3.65 -8.06
C ALA A 47 -6.40 -3.56 -6.60
N TYR A 48 -5.47 -4.44 -6.21
CA TYR A 48 -4.84 -4.44 -4.89
C TYR A 48 -4.17 -3.11 -4.55
N MET A 49 -3.31 -2.61 -5.44
CA MET A 49 -2.56 -1.38 -5.19
C MET A 49 -3.46 -0.14 -5.14
N ARG A 50 -4.55 -0.10 -5.91
CA ARG A 50 -5.53 1.00 -5.84
C ARG A 50 -6.24 1.03 -4.49
N ASP A 51 -6.59 -0.13 -3.95
CA ASP A 51 -7.24 -0.22 -2.65
C ASP A 51 -6.26 0.05 -1.50
N HIS A 52 -5.00 -0.41 -1.61
CA HIS A 52 -3.94 -0.02 -0.69
C HIS A 52 -3.72 1.49 -0.67
N LEU A 53 -3.62 2.13 -1.86
CA LEU A 53 -3.41 3.57 -1.97
C LEU A 53 -4.56 4.36 -1.35
N ARG A 54 -5.81 3.89 -1.47
CA ARG A 54 -6.97 4.50 -0.78
C ARG A 54 -6.84 4.44 0.74
N ILE A 55 -6.36 3.31 1.28
CA ILE A 55 -6.13 3.16 2.73
C ILE A 55 -5.03 4.14 3.17
N VAL A 56 -3.91 4.19 2.46
CA VAL A 56 -2.80 5.12 2.76
C VAL A 56 -3.28 6.57 2.70
N TRP A 57 -4.01 6.95 1.65
CA TRP A 57 -4.49 8.32 1.49
C TRP A 57 -5.49 8.72 2.57
N SER A 58 -6.39 7.81 2.95
CA SER A 58 -7.31 8.06 4.07
C SER A 58 -6.57 8.20 5.40
N GLY A 59 -5.56 7.37 5.65
CA GLY A 59 -4.66 7.51 6.80
C GLY A 59 -3.94 8.85 6.79
N PHE A 60 -3.41 9.25 5.63
CA PHE A 60 -2.74 10.54 5.46
C PHE A 60 -3.64 11.73 5.78
N ILE A 61 -4.91 11.74 5.32
CA ILE A 61 -5.86 12.81 5.67
C ILE A 61 -6.08 12.86 7.18
N VAL A 62 -6.37 11.71 7.79
CA VAL A 62 -6.65 11.66 9.23
C VAL A 62 -5.43 12.10 10.04
N TRP A 63 -4.23 11.64 9.64
CA TRP A 63 -2.97 12.08 10.22
C TRP A 63 -2.78 13.60 10.09
N ALA A 64 -3.03 14.15 8.90
CA ALA A 64 -2.89 15.58 8.67
C ALA A 64 -3.86 16.38 9.55
N LEU A 65 -5.10 15.93 9.71
CA LEU A 65 -6.07 16.55 10.62
C LEU A 65 -5.63 16.46 12.08
N ILE A 66 -5.04 15.36 12.51
CA ILE A 66 -4.56 15.20 13.90
C ILE A 66 -3.35 16.11 14.18
N VAL A 67 -2.40 16.17 13.25
CA VAL A 67 -1.13 16.91 13.42
C VAL A 67 -1.32 18.41 13.18
N PHE A 68 -1.96 18.78 12.08
CA PHE A 68 -2.16 20.18 11.73
C PHE A 68 -3.42 20.78 12.34
N GLY A 69 -4.43 19.97 12.68
CA GLY A 69 -5.70 20.44 13.22
C GLY A 69 -5.55 21.37 14.42
N PRO A 70 -4.82 21.00 15.50
CA PRO A 70 -4.62 21.90 16.65
C PRO A 70 -3.96 23.23 16.28
N VAL A 71 -2.96 23.21 15.40
CA VAL A 71 -2.22 24.40 14.97
C VAL A 71 -3.13 25.31 14.13
N THR A 72 -3.82 24.74 13.15
CA THR A 72 -4.76 25.46 12.29
C THR A 72 -5.94 26.01 13.09
N LEU A 73 -6.45 25.25 14.06
CA LEU A 73 -7.56 25.68 14.92
C LEU A 73 -7.13 26.82 15.85
N THR A 74 -5.89 26.82 16.34
CA THR A 74 -5.33 27.93 17.12
C THR A 74 -5.17 29.20 16.26
N ALA A 75 -4.85 29.06 14.98
CA ALA A 75 -4.75 30.19 14.07
C ALA A 75 -6.13 30.82 13.75
N ILE A 76 -7.17 30.00 13.62
CA ILE A 76 -8.52 30.46 13.25
C ILE A 76 -9.35 30.90 14.47
N ALA A 77 -9.16 30.25 15.62
CA ALA A 77 -9.93 30.47 16.83
C ALA A 77 -9.04 30.62 18.09
N PRO A 78 -8.11 31.61 18.11
CA PRO A 78 -7.11 31.76 19.16
C PRO A 78 -7.74 31.90 20.55
N GLU A 79 -8.76 32.75 20.69
CA GLU A 79 -9.45 32.98 21.96
C GLU A 79 -9.99 31.69 22.59
N THR A 80 -10.59 30.80 21.79
CA THR A 80 -11.12 29.52 22.30
C THR A 80 -10.01 28.54 22.70
N MET A 81 -8.93 28.50 21.92
CA MET A 81 -7.82 27.58 22.15
C MET A 81 -6.92 27.99 23.32
N THR A 82 -6.96 29.27 23.71
CA THR A 82 -6.17 29.83 24.84
C THR A 82 -6.98 29.96 26.13
N SER A 83 -8.29 30.22 26.05
CA SER A 83 -9.16 30.36 27.23
C SER A 83 -9.59 29.02 27.83
N ILE A 84 -9.71 27.97 27.02
CA ILE A 84 -10.07 26.64 27.52
C ILE A 84 -8.85 25.99 28.17
N THR A 85 -9.01 25.59 29.42
CA THR A 85 -8.00 24.84 30.18
C THR A 85 -8.52 23.46 30.55
N VAL A 86 -7.65 22.45 30.42
CA VAL A 86 -7.90 21.09 30.91
C VAL A 86 -7.52 21.05 32.39
N PRO A 87 -8.39 20.56 33.30
CA PRO A 87 -8.07 20.47 34.72
C PRO A 87 -6.74 19.75 34.94
N PRO A 88 -5.77 20.32 35.70
CA PRO A 88 -5.90 21.40 36.69
C PRO A 88 -5.57 22.83 36.19
N GLY A 89 -5.57 23.11 34.88
CA GLY A 89 -5.28 24.45 34.34
C GLY A 89 -4.36 24.44 33.11
N PHE A 90 -4.18 23.30 32.46
CA PHE A 90 -3.27 23.15 31.32
C PHE A 90 -3.93 23.68 30.03
N PRO A 91 -3.26 24.54 29.23
CA PRO A 91 -3.88 25.12 28.04
C PRO A 91 -4.25 24.06 27.00
N LEU A 92 -5.46 24.16 26.43
CA LEU A 92 -6.02 23.16 25.53
C LEU A 92 -5.16 22.92 24.27
N HIS A 93 -4.59 23.97 23.69
CA HIS A 93 -3.77 23.85 22.49
C HIS A 93 -2.48 23.04 22.74
N TYR A 94 -1.85 23.20 23.90
CA TYR A 94 -0.70 22.35 24.26
C TYR A 94 -1.14 20.90 24.52
N PHE A 95 -2.31 20.70 25.14
CA PHE A 95 -2.84 19.37 25.41
C PHE A 95 -3.11 18.57 24.15
N THR A 96 -3.79 19.21 23.19
CA THR A 96 -4.17 18.56 21.93
C THR A 96 -2.97 18.21 21.07
N VAL A 97 -1.92 19.03 21.07
CA VAL A 97 -0.66 18.70 20.37
C VAL A 97 0.11 17.59 21.10
N ALA A 98 0.31 17.74 22.41
CA ALA A 98 1.13 16.81 23.19
C ALA A 98 0.52 15.40 23.28
N LEU A 99 -0.80 15.31 23.40
CA LEU A 99 -1.50 14.03 23.51
C LEU A 99 -2.06 13.56 22.16
N GLY A 100 -2.64 14.46 21.38
CA GLY A 100 -3.31 14.11 20.12
C GLY A 100 -2.37 13.56 19.07
N GLY A 101 -1.15 14.10 18.94
CA GLY A 101 -0.14 13.58 18.00
C GLY A 101 0.24 12.13 18.30
N PRO A 102 0.81 11.81 19.47
CA PRO A 102 1.20 10.44 19.83
C PRO A 102 0.03 9.47 19.89
N THR A 103 -1.08 9.83 20.54
CA THR A 103 -2.26 8.93 20.64
C THR A 103 -2.90 8.69 19.29
N GLY A 104 -3.01 9.74 18.47
CA GLY A 104 -3.51 9.66 17.11
C GLY A 104 -2.64 8.74 16.26
N ALA A 105 -1.31 8.86 16.35
CA ALA A 105 -0.39 7.97 15.64
C ALA A 105 -0.56 6.49 16.04
N LEU A 106 -0.71 6.20 17.34
CA LEU A 106 -0.93 4.83 17.82
C LEU A 106 -2.27 4.25 17.32
N LEU A 107 -3.34 5.04 17.40
CA LEU A 107 -4.66 4.64 16.89
C LEU A 107 -4.62 4.41 15.37
N LEU A 108 -3.92 5.27 14.63
CA LEU A 108 -3.78 5.15 13.19
C LEU A 108 -2.95 3.94 12.79
N ALA A 109 -1.87 3.64 13.50
CA ALA A 109 -1.05 2.46 13.28
C ALA A 109 -1.86 1.18 13.48
N PHE A 110 -2.62 1.11 14.58
CA PHE A 110 -3.49 -0.03 14.86
C PHE A 110 -4.60 -0.20 13.82
N TRP A 111 -5.25 0.90 13.43
CA TRP A 111 -6.28 0.89 12.40
C TRP A 111 -5.70 0.48 11.04
N TYR A 112 -4.53 1.02 10.67
CA TYR A 112 -3.85 0.72 9.43
C TYR A 112 -3.44 -0.75 9.35
N ALA A 113 -2.88 -1.31 10.42
CA ALA A 113 -2.54 -2.73 10.49
C ALA A 113 -3.76 -3.61 10.17
N ARG A 114 -4.90 -3.35 10.83
CA ARG A 114 -6.13 -4.09 10.54
C ARG A 114 -6.65 -3.92 9.12
N LYS A 115 -6.54 -2.71 8.56
CA LYS A 115 -6.97 -2.45 7.18
C LYS A 115 -6.07 -3.12 6.16
N ARG A 116 -4.78 -3.22 6.45
CA ARG A 116 -3.81 -3.96 5.64
C ARG A 116 -4.11 -5.45 5.69
N ASP A 117 -4.28 -6.03 6.88
CA ASP A 117 -4.60 -7.46 7.01
C ASP A 117 -5.91 -7.83 6.29
N ALA A 118 -6.94 -6.98 6.41
CA ALA A 118 -8.21 -7.18 5.70
C ALA A 118 -8.09 -7.00 4.17
N LEU A 119 -7.14 -6.18 3.71
CA LEU A 119 -6.82 -6.04 2.30
C LEU A 119 -6.11 -7.29 1.79
N ASP A 120 -5.13 -7.80 2.54
CA ASP A 120 -4.37 -8.99 2.19
C ASP A 120 -5.30 -10.21 2.07
N GLU A 121 -6.21 -10.40 3.03
CA GLU A 121 -7.25 -11.43 3.00
C GLU A 121 -8.15 -11.32 1.76
N LYS A 122 -8.61 -10.10 1.42
CA LYS A 122 -9.47 -9.85 0.25
C LYS A 122 -8.82 -10.31 -1.06
N TYR A 123 -7.50 -10.23 -1.14
CA TYR A 123 -6.73 -10.62 -2.33
C TYR A 123 -6.03 -11.98 -2.18
N GLY A 124 -6.30 -12.72 -1.10
CA GLY A 124 -5.76 -14.06 -0.86
C GLY A 124 -4.26 -14.10 -0.61
N ILE A 125 -3.68 -13.01 -0.09
CA ILE A 125 -2.26 -12.91 0.22
C ILE A 125 -2.04 -13.51 1.62
N ASP A 126 -1.56 -14.75 1.67
CA ASP A 126 -1.20 -15.41 2.92
C ASP A 126 0.28 -15.17 3.25
N HIS A 127 0.52 -14.55 4.41
CA HIS A 127 1.87 -14.32 4.95
C HIS A 127 2.26 -15.33 6.03
N SER A 128 1.39 -16.29 6.38
CA SER A 128 1.65 -17.30 7.41
C SER A 128 2.68 -18.37 7.01
N GLY A 129 2.98 -18.49 5.72
CA GLY A 129 3.90 -19.50 5.17
C GLY A 129 5.37 -19.10 5.05
N VAL A 130 5.75 -17.83 5.24
CA VAL A 130 7.14 -17.35 5.01
C VAL A 130 8.05 -17.53 6.25
N GLY A 131 7.53 -18.09 7.34
CA GLY A 131 8.24 -18.24 8.62
C GLY A 131 8.66 -19.66 9.01
N THR A 132 8.47 -20.67 8.15
CA THR A 132 8.83 -22.07 8.45
C THR A 132 9.91 -22.66 7.56
N ASP A 133 10.72 -21.83 6.90
CA ASP A 133 12.06 -22.25 6.46
C ASP A 133 13.08 -21.83 7.53
N THR A 134 13.06 -22.58 8.64
CA THR A 134 14.20 -22.63 9.56
C THR A 134 15.32 -23.38 8.85
N ALA A 135 16.15 -22.66 8.10
CA ALA A 135 17.48 -23.10 7.70
C ALA A 135 18.38 -21.89 7.39
N SER A 136 19.10 -21.46 8.43
CA SER A 136 20.42 -20.80 8.33
C SER A 136 20.52 -19.53 7.49
N ASP A 137 20.28 -18.37 8.10
CA ASP A 137 21.21 -17.25 7.93
C ASP A 137 21.25 -16.40 9.20
N SER A 138 22.25 -16.67 10.03
CA SER A 138 22.71 -15.75 11.05
C SER A 138 23.49 -14.62 10.36
N GLY A 139 22.79 -13.56 9.94
CA GLY A 139 23.38 -12.44 9.19
C GLY A 139 22.76 -11.09 9.57
N GLU A 140 23.32 -10.47 10.61
CA GLU A 140 23.48 -9.03 10.84
C GLU A 140 22.52 -8.02 10.16
N ARG A 141 21.71 -7.31 10.97
CA ARG A 141 21.43 -5.88 10.71
C ARG A 141 21.03 -5.11 11.97
N GLY A 142 21.98 -4.99 12.91
CA GLY A 142 22.05 -3.80 13.75
C GLY A 142 22.90 -2.77 13.02
N GLU A 143 22.36 -1.60 12.69
CA GLU A 143 23.08 -0.50 12.05
C GLU A 143 24.30 -0.09 12.89
N ALA A 144 25.49 -0.52 12.49
CA ALA A 144 26.75 0.08 12.90
C ALA A 144 27.06 1.21 11.91
N ALA A 145 27.05 2.45 12.41
CA ALA A 145 27.40 3.65 11.66
C ALA A 145 28.86 3.56 11.15
N ALA A 146 29.07 3.84 9.87
CA ALA A 146 30.41 3.94 9.28
C ALA A 146 31.08 5.25 9.71
N THR A 147 32.12 5.16 10.54
CA THR A 147 33.06 6.25 10.80
C THR A 147 34.43 5.85 10.24
N ASP A 148 34.78 6.32 9.06
CA ASP A 148 36.18 6.40 8.65
C ASP A 148 36.39 7.70 7.87
N GLY A 149 37.11 8.61 8.51
CA GLY A 149 37.43 9.93 8.00
C GLY A 149 38.67 10.45 8.71
N GLY A 150 39.84 10.14 8.15
CA GLY A 150 41.10 10.84 8.44
C GLY A 150 42.27 9.90 8.76
N VAL A 151 43.14 9.66 7.79
CA VAL A 151 44.54 9.29 8.05
C VAL A 151 45.40 10.54 7.93
N GLU A 152 46.05 10.89 9.03
CA GLU A 152 47.05 11.95 9.10
C GLU A 152 48.29 11.54 8.28
N GLN A 153 48.78 12.45 7.44
CA GLN A 153 50.11 12.39 6.83
C GLN A 153 50.97 13.50 7.42
#